data_AF-A0A820NEA0-F1
#
_entry.id   AF-A0A820NEA0-F1
#
_cell.length_a   1.000
_cell.length_b   1.000
_cell.length_c   1.000
_cell.angle_alpha   90.00
_cell.angle_beta   90.00
_cell.angle_gamma   90.00
#
_symmetry.space_group_name_H-M   'P 1'
#
loop_
_entity.id
_entity.type
_entity.pdbx_description
1 polymer ?
#
loop_
_entity_poly.entity_id
_entity_poly.type
_entity_poly.pdbx_seq_one_letter_code
_entity_poly.pdbx_strand_id
1 'polypeptide(L)'
;MIHDHISKLNKQVEQYLIEGVLIEEYVLKHISTLLKFMKECNICLKWIILHASELPIGADINKRCKQMLQIVTNESQYDPSQVFKLLLNTAQFEFNLKE
;
A
#
# COMPACT_ATOMS: atom_id res chain seq x y z
N MET A 1 -9.28 6.45 8.31
CA MET A 1 -9.74 5.25 7.56
C MET A 1 -8.61 4.74 6.67
N ILE A 2 -8.74 3.58 6.02
CA ILE A 2 -7.63 2.99 5.24
C ILE A 2 -7.18 3.88 4.08
N HIS A 3 -8.09 4.62 3.44
CA HIS A 3 -7.76 5.65 2.45
C HIS A 3 -6.78 6.71 3.00
N ASP A 4 -7.02 7.23 4.21
CA ASP A 4 -6.12 8.21 4.85
C ASP A 4 -4.74 7.59 5.14
N HIS A 5 -4.74 6.31 5.47
CA HIS A 5 -3.50 5.57 5.70
C HIS A 5 -2.70 5.39 4.41
N ILE A 6 -3.34 5.01 3.29
CA ILE A 6 -2.70 4.94 1.96
C ILE A 6 -2.15 6.31 1.56
N SER A 7 -2.93 7.37 1.74
CA SER A 7 -2.51 8.75 1.45
C SER A 7 -1.29 9.17 2.28
N LYS A 8 -1.25 8.78 3.56
CA LYS A 8 -0.10 9.01 4.44
C LYS A 8 1.12 8.22 3.98
N LEU A 9 0.98 6.93 3.69
CA LEU A 9 2.06 6.08 3.22
C LEU A 9 2.63 6.59 1.89
N ASN A 10 1.77 7.00 0.95
CA ASN A 10 2.20 7.62 -0.31
C ASN A 10 3.11 8.81 -0.05
N LYS A 11 2.69 9.77 0.78
CA LYS A 11 3.49 10.95 1.12
C LYS A 11 4.83 10.58 1.77
N GLN A 12 4.82 9.57 2.65
CA GLN A 12 6.03 9.13 3.34
C GLN A 12 7.01 8.41 2.40
N VAL A 13 6.53 7.53 1.50
CA VAL A 13 7.40 6.89 0.50
C VAL A 13 7.97 7.94 -0.44
N GLU A 14 7.17 8.91 -0.91
CA GLU A 14 7.63 10.00 -1.76
C GLU A 14 8.77 10.80 -1.13
N GLN A 15 8.74 11.04 0.19
CA GLN A 15 9.84 11.69 0.90
C GLN A 15 11.15 10.90 0.84
N TYR A 16 11.09 9.57 0.88
CA TYR A 16 12.27 8.72 0.71
C TYR A 16 12.73 8.64 -0.74
N LEU A 17 11.83 8.81 -1.71
CA LEU A 17 12.16 8.78 -3.14
C LEU A 17 12.73 10.09 -3.67
N ILE A 18 12.87 11.13 -2.83
CA ILE A 18 13.59 12.34 -3.19
C ILE A 18 15.06 11.98 -3.44
N GLU A 19 15.60 12.45 -4.57
CA GLU A 19 16.98 12.20 -4.96
C GLU A 19 17.96 12.65 -3.86
N GLY A 20 18.94 11.81 -3.56
CA GLY A 20 19.93 12.07 -2.50
C GLY A 20 19.47 11.75 -1.07
N VAL A 21 18.23 11.30 -0.84
CA VAL A 21 17.79 10.85 0.50
C VAL A 21 18.30 9.44 0.81
N LEU A 22 18.04 8.49 -0.07
CA LEU A 22 18.45 7.08 0.10
C LEU A 22 19.88 6.84 -0.39
N ILE A 23 20.82 7.61 0.12
CA ILE A 23 22.26 7.35 -0.06
C ILE A 23 22.73 6.24 0.89
N GLU A 24 23.81 5.55 0.51
CA GLU A 24 24.34 4.39 1.24
C GLU A 24 24.51 4.64 2.75
N GLU A 25 25.12 5.78 3.14
CA GLU A 25 25.31 6.15 4.54
C GLU A 25 23.98 6.26 5.31
N TYR A 26 22.97 6.87 4.71
CA TYR A 26 21.65 7.03 5.31
C TYR A 26 20.96 5.65 5.45
N VAL A 27 21.02 4.83 4.40
CA VAL A 27 20.43 3.49 4.40
C VAL A 27 21.07 2.63 5.49
N LEU A 28 22.41 2.57 5.57
CA LEU A 28 23.12 1.80 6.59
C LEU A 28 22.74 2.22 8.01
N LYS A 29 22.57 3.53 8.25
CA LYS A 29 22.17 4.08 9.55
C LYS A 29 20.71 3.79 9.91
N HIS A 30 19.82 3.69 8.92
CA HIS A 30 18.38 3.65 9.12
C HIS A 30 17.69 2.36 8.62
N ILE A 31 18.45 1.34 8.20
CA ILE A 31 17.95 0.12 7.52
C ILE A 31 16.79 -0.56 8.24
N SER A 32 16.85 -0.72 9.57
CA SER A 32 15.79 -1.35 10.34
C SER A 32 14.45 -0.59 10.25
N THR A 33 14.52 0.74 10.26
CA THR A 33 13.34 1.62 10.12
C THR A 33 12.81 1.58 8.69
N LEU A 34 13.71 1.64 7.70
CA LEU A 34 13.35 1.59 6.28
C LEU A 34 12.66 0.25 5.93
N LEU A 35 13.22 -0.87 6.37
CA LEU A 35 12.62 -2.20 6.16
C LEU A 35 11.29 -2.36 6.89
N LYS A 36 11.13 -1.78 8.09
CA LYS A 36 9.85 -1.77 8.80
C LYS A 36 8.79 -1.00 8.01
N PHE A 37 9.15 0.17 7.51
CA PHE A 37 8.25 1.01 6.72
C PHE A 37 7.88 0.36 5.37
N MET A 38 8.85 -0.26 4.70
CA MET A 38 8.61 -1.05 3.48
C MET A 38 7.62 -2.20 3.72
N LYS A 39 7.74 -2.89 4.86
CA LYS A 39 6.79 -3.94 5.27
C LYS A 39 5.40 -3.37 5.54
N GLU A 40 5.30 -2.20 6.18
CA GLU A 40 4.03 -1.52 6.44
C GLU A 40 3.30 -1.20 5.12
N CYS A 41 4.02 -0.64 4.13
CA CYS A 41 3.48 -0.39 2.79
C CYS A 41 2.95 -1.66 2.14
N ASN A 42 3.74 -2.74 2.15
CA ASN A 42 3.35 -4.03 1.59
C ASN A 42 2.16 -4.69 2.31
N ILE A 43 2.06 -4.57 3.63
CA ILE A 43 0.91 -5.08 4.40
C ILE A 43 -0.35 -4.31 4.02
N CYS A 44 -0.27 -2.97 3.94
CA CYS A 44 -1.39 -2.14 3.52
C CYS A 44 -1.86 -2.49 2.11
N LEU A 45 -0.93 -2.62 1.15
CA LEU A 45 -1.21 -3.02 -0.23
C LEU A 45 -1.90 -4.39 -0.29
N LYS A 46 -1.36 -5.40 0.39
CA LYS A 46 -1.97 -6.75 0.43
C LYS A 46 -3.38 -6.70 1.01
N TRP A 47 -3.58 -5.97 2.09
CA TRP A 47 -4.89 -5.86 2.72
C TRP A 47 -5.90 -5.23 1.75
N ILE A 48 -5.59 -4.08 1.16
CA ILE A 48 -6.55 -3.38 0.31
C ILE A 48 -6.83 -4.13 -0.98
N ILE A 49 -5.81 -4.72 -1.62
CA ILE A 49 -6.00 -5.50 -2.85
C ILE A 49 -6.90 -6.71 -2.57
N LEU A 50 -6.69 -7.43 -1.46
CA LEU A 50 -7.50 -8.60 -1.12
C LEU A 50 -8.95 -8.26 -0.76
N HIS A 51 -9.16 -7.13 -0.08
CA HIS A 51 -10.48 -6.78 0.46
C HIS A 51 -11.30 -5.91 -0.50
N ALA A 52 -10.65 -5.25 -1.47
CA ALA A 52 -11.31 -4.48 -2.53
C ALA A 52 -11.34 -5.20 -3.89
N SER A 53 -10.72 -6.38 -4.01
CA SER A 53 -10.83 -7.20 -5.23
C SER A 53 -12.26 -7.64 -5.49
N GLU A 54 -12.62 -7.78 -6.76
CA GLU A 54 -13.88 -8.38 -7.16
C GLU A 54 -14.09 -9.76 -6.52
N LEU A 55 -15.34 -10.07 -6.21
CA LEU A 55 -15.68 -11.38 -5.67
C LEU A 55 -15.34 -12.47 -6.70
N PRO A 56 -14.79 -13.63 -6.26
CA PRO A 56 -14.60 -14.77 -7.15
C PRO A 56 -15.89 -15.15 -7.87
N ILE A 57 -15.75 -15.70 -9.08
CA ILE A 57 -16.89 -16.16 -9.89
C ILE A 57 -17.79 -17.09 -9.06
N GLY A 58 -19.07 -16.74 -8.93
CA GLY A 58 -20.07 -17.50 -8.16
C GLY A 58 -20.17 -17.14 -6.67
N ALA A 59 -19.22 -16.41 -6.09
CA ALA A 59 -19.33 -15.89 -4.72
C ALA A 59 -20.35 -14.74 -4.61
N ASP A 60 -20.64 -14.09 -5.74
CA ASP A 60 -21.63 -13.04 -5.90
C ASP A 60 -23.08 -13.58 -5.72
N ILE A 61 -23.30 -14.89 -5.88
CA ILE A 61 -24.59 -15.55 -5.62
C ILE A 61 -24.95 -15.46 -4.12
N ASN A 62 -23.94 -15.38 -3.24
CA ASN A 62 -24.16 -15.23 -1.81
C ASN A 62 -24.41 -13.76 -1.43
N LYS A 63 -25.66 -13.45 -1.03
CA LYS A 63 -26.07 -12.10 -0.62
C LYS A 63 -25.20 -11.51 0.50
N ARG A 64 -24.73 -12.33 1.44
CA ARG A 64 -23.86 -11.89 2.54
C ARG A 64 -22.50 -11.45 2.04
N CYS A 65 -21.93 -12.17 1.06
CA CYS A 65 -20.64 -11.82 0.45
C CYS A 65 -20.74 -10.48 -0.31
N LYS A 66 -21.80 -10.28 -1.10
CA LYS A 66 -22.08 -9.01 -1.77
C LYS A 66 -22.19 -7.84 -0.79
N GLN A 67 -22.96 -8.01 0.29
CA GLN A 67 -23.13 -6.98 1.31
C GLN A 67 -21.81 -6.64 2.01
N MET A 68 -21.01 -7.65 2.35
CA MET A 68 -19.72 -7.45 2.99
C MET A 68 -18.76 -6.66 2.09
N LEU A 69 -18.68 -7.02 0.80
CA LEU A 69 -17.87 -6.28 -0.17
C LEU A 69 -18.33 -4.83 -0.27
N GLN A 70 -19.63 -4.58 -0.39
CA GLN A 70 -20.17 -3.22 -0.47
C GLN A 70 -19.82 -2.38 0.77
N ILE A 71 -19.92 -2.96 1.96
CA ILE A 71 -19.51 -2.29 3.21
C ILE A 71 -18.02 -1.96 3.14
N VAL A 72 -17.18 -2.93 2.81
CA VAL A 72 -15.73 -2.72 2.73
C VAL A 72 -15.40 -1.63 1.71
N THR A 73 -15.97 -1.67 0.50
CA THR A 73 -15.71 -0.66 -0.53
C THR A 73 -16.15 0.74 -0.08
N ASN A 74 -17.32 0.86 0.54
CA ASN A 74 -17.85 2.15 1.00
C ASN A 74 -17.04 2.72 2.18
N GLU A 75 -16.76 1.89 3.19
CA GLU A 75 -16.05 2.30 4.41
C GLU A 75 -14.55 2.50 4.17
N SER A 76 -13.96 1.76 3.22
CA SER A 76 -12.55 1.92 2.88
C SER A 76 -12.27 3.17 2.08
N GLN A 77 -13.28 3.79 1.46
CA GLN A 77 -13.14 4.85 0.46
C GLN A 77 -12.06 4.49 -0.56
N TYR A 78 -12.17 3.27 -1.10
CA TYR A 78 -11.18 2.72 -2.02
C TYR A 78 -11.01 3.60 -3.26
N ASP A 79 -9.78 4.10 -3.46
CA ASP A 79 -9.34 4.78 -4.68
C ASP A 79 -8.24 3.93 -5.36
N PRO A 80 -8.57 3.26 -6.49
CA PRO A 80 -7.59 2.47 -7.25
C PRO A 80 -6.32 3.26 -7.60
N SER A 81 -6.45 4.57 -7.84
CA SER A 81 -5.34 5.44 -8.26
C SER A 81 -4.33 5.62 -7.12
N GLN A 82 -4.80 5.84 -5.88
CA GLN A 82 -3.92 5.96 -4.72
C GLN A 82 -3.23 4.64 -4.38
N VAL A 83 -3.94 3.52 -4.53
CA VAL A 83 -3.39 2.17 -4.31
C VAL A 83 -2.32 1.86 -5.36
N PHE A 84 -2.59 2.14 -6.63
CA PHE A 84 -1.62 1.95 -7.71
C PHE A 84 -0.38 2.83 -7.54
N LYS A 85 -0.57 4.09 -7.12
CA LYS A 85 0.52 4.98 -6.78
C LYS A 85 1.38 4.44 -5.64
N LEU A 86 0.77 3.94 -4.57
CA LEU A 86 1.51 3.34 -3.45
C LEU A 86 2.28 2.11 -3.90
N LEU A 87 1.70 1.28 -4.78
CA LEU A 87 2.38 0.12 -5.35
C LEU A 87 3.64 0.51 -6.12
N LEU A 88 3.54 1.49 -7.03
CA LEU A 88 4.69 1.99 -7.80
C LEU A 88 5.77 2.59 -6.90
N ASN A 89 5.37 3.46 -5.97
CA ASN A 89 6.28 4.10 -5.04
C ASN A 89 7.00 3.06 -4.16
N THR A 90 6.27 2.05 -3.67
CA THR A 90 6.86 0.96 -2.86
C THR A 90 7.83 0.12 -3.68
N ALA A 91 7.53 -0.17 -4.94
CA ALA A 91 8.43 -0.90 -5.83
C ALA A 91 9.73 -0.14 -6.11
N GLN A 92 9.64 1.17 -6.37
CA GLN A 92 10.83 2.01 -6.53
C GLN A 92 11.64 2.08 -5.23
N PHE A 93 10.97 2.21 -4.09
CA PHE A 93 11.61 2.25 -2.78
C PHE A 93 12.36 0.94 -2.48
N GLU A 94 11.74 -0.20 -2.79
CA GLU A 94 12.37 -1.52 -2.69
C GLU A 94 13.59 -1.68 -3.60
N PHE A 95 13.52 -1.12 -4.81
CA PHE A 95 14.64 -1.14 -5.76
C PHE A 95 15.81 -0.32 -5.22
N ASN A 96 15.57 0.93 -4.82
CA ASN A 96 16.60 1.83 -4.30
C ASN A 96 17.25 1.32 -2.98
N LEU A 97 16.56 0.48 -2.21
CA LEU A 97 17.13 -0.12 -0.98
C LEU A 97 17.96 -1.37 -1.23
N LYS A 98 17.85 -1.99 -2.42
CA LYS A 98 18.62 -3.19 -2.80
C LYS A 98 19.92 -2.86 -3.52
N GLU A 99 19.98 -1.69 -4.16
CA GLU A 99 21.22 -1.12 -4.72
C GLU A 99 22.14 -0.62 -3.60
#